data_AF-A0A3R7P3F0-F1
#
_entry.id   AF-A0A3R7P3F0-F1
#
_cell.length_a   1.000
_cell.length_b   1.000
_cell.length_c   1.000
_cell.angle_alpha   90.00
_cell.angle_beta   90.00
_cell.angle_gamma   90.00
#
_symmetry.space_group_name_H-M   'P 1'
#
loop_
_entity.id
_entity.type
_entity.pdbx_description
1 polymer ?
#
loop_
_entity_poly.entity_id
_entity_poly.type
_entity_poly.pdbx_seq_one_letter_code
_entity_poly.pdbx_strand_id
1 'polypeptide(L)'
;LPAFSPDYFDNNYLQNPKLSIGYCGHKIHGRDNYLKLFLNSSMETNFILRNGFWAPGIDKLQARQEYIKNIDTNLFTFCYRGAGNFSYRFYDVMMMGRIPILIKTDSVYPFDDKYNLNSIGIVLEESDIKSKNLDLIKIIKDYYENNKNKIYEIQKQNREIWEKYYSCCGFLQNVVQ
;
A
#
# COMPACT_ATOMS: atom_id res chain seq x y z
N LEU A 1 2.44 7.45 -15.07
CA LEU A 1 3.20 8.34 -14.17
C LEU A 1 2.88 7.97 -12.73
N PRO A 2 3.87 7.96 -11.82
CA PRO A 2 3.61 7.83 -10.39
C PRO A 2 2.69 8.93 -9.89
N ALA A 3 1.98 8.68 -8.79
CA ALA A 3 1.35 9.75 -8.04
C ALA A 3 2.43 10.45 -7.19
N PHE A 4 2.62 11.75 -7.41
CA PHE A 4 3.55 12.54 -6.62
C PHE A 4 2.82 13.17 -5.43
N SER A 5 3.30 12.85 -4.23
CA SER A 5 2.90 13.47 -2.97
C SER A 5 4.12 14.15 -2.34
N PRO A 6 3.93 15.16 -1.48
CA PRO A 6 4.99 15.59 -0.56
C PRO A 6 5.53 14.38 0.22
N ASP A 7 6.81 14.45 0.58
CA ASP A 7 7.43 13.46 1.42
C ASP A 7 6.98 13.66 2.87
N TYR A 8 6.33 12.65 3.44
CA TYR A 8 5.84 12.66 4.83
C TYR A 8 6.61 11.66 5.70
N PHE A 9 7.68 11.06 5.19
CA PHE A 9 8.44 10.07 5.93
C PHE A 9 9.30 10.72 7.00
N ASP A 10 8.96 10.48 8.27
CA ASP A 10 9.63 11.06 9.43
C ASP A 10 10.71 10.11 10.03
N ASN A 11 11.42 9.39 9.17
CA ASN A 11 12.39 8.33 9.55
C ASN A 11 11.80 7.24 10.47
N ASN A 12 10.47 7.09 10.47
CA ASN A 12 9.77 6.15 11.33
C ASN A 12 9.67 4.77 10.67
N TYR A 13 10.58 3.88 11.05
CA TYR A 13 10.51 2.45 10.73
C TYR A 13 9.95 1.67 11.92
N LEU A 14 8.88 0.91 11.70
CA LEU A 14 8.26 0.14 12.76
C LEU A 14 9.21 -0.98 13.23
N GLN A 15 9.46 -1.03 14.54
CA GLN A 15 10.28 -2.06 15.20
C GLN A 15 9.40 -3.16 15.78
N ASN A 16 9.65 -4.41 15.40
CA ASN A 16 8.87 -5.58 15.82
C ASN A 16 7.33 -5.36 15.79
N PRO A 17 6.77 -4.79 14.71
CA PRO A 17 5.35 -4.48 14.66
C PRO A 17 4.51 -5.76 14.68
N LYS A 18 3.33 -5.67 15.28
CA LYS A 18 2.28 -6.68 15.12
C LYS A 18 1.71 -6.61 13.70
N LEU A 19 1.10 -7.70 13.24
CA LEU A 19 0.35 -7.73 11.99
C LEU A 19 -0.88 -6.82 12.12
N SER A 20 -0.85 -5.67 11.45
CA SER A 20 -1.98 -4.75 11.31
C SER A 20 -2.16 -4.29 9.87
N ILE A 21 -3.42 -4.08 9.46
CA ILE A 21 -3.78 -3.63 8.11
C ILE A 21 -4.47 -2.27 8.16
N GLY A 22 -3.82 -1.27 7.59
CA GLY A 22 -4.35 0.08 7.41
C GLY A 22 -5.14 0.22 6.11
N TYR A 23 -6.20 1.04 6.16
CA TYR A 23 -6.87 1.56 4.99
C TYR A 23 -7.58 2.89 5.30
N CYS A 24 -7.26 3.96 4.58
CA CYS A 24 -8.01 5.21 4.63
C CYS A 24 -8.54 5.57 3.23
N GLY A 25 -9.85 5.63 3.05
CA GLY A 25 -10.48 5.97 1.78
C GLY A 25 -11.90 5.45 1.59
N HIS A 26 -12.45 5.67 0.40
CA HIS A 26 -13.79 5.22 0.04
C HIS A 26 -13.82 3.75 -0.43
N LYS A 27 -14.98 3.08 -0.36
CA LYS A 27 -15.10 1.62 -0.59
C LYS A 27 -15.48 1.18 -2.01
N ILE A 28 -15.74 2.11 -2.93
CA ILE A 28 -16.17 1.78 -4.30
C ILE A 28 -15.01 1.28 -5.18
N HIS A 29 -15.34 0.84 -6.40
CA HIS A 29 -14.41 0.19 -7.35
C HIS A 29 -13.85 -1.13 -6.80
N GLY A 30 -14.71 -2.05 -6.35
CA GLY A 30 -14.32 -3.42 -5.96
C GLY A 30 -13.65 -3.59 -4.59
N ARG A 31 -13.30 -2.49 -3.91
CA ARG A 31 -12.63 -2.54 -2.60
C ARG A 31 -13.50 -3.09 -1.49
N ASP A 32 -14.82 -2.91 -1.55
CA ASP A 32 -15.72 -3.31 -0.49
C ASP A 32 -15.67 -4.82 -0.19
N ASN A 33 -15.46 -5.64 -1.21
CA ASN A 33 -15.31 -7.10 -1.05
C ASN A 33 -14.07 -7.45 -0.21
N TYR A 34 -12.92 -6.85 -0.52
CA TYR A 34 -11.68 -7.08 0.22
C TYR A 34 -11.71 -6.48 1.63
N LEU A 35 -12.30 -5.29 1.78
CA LEU A 35 -12.46 -4.67 3.09
C LEU A 35 -13.36 -5.51 4.00
N LYS A 36 -14.48 -6.05 3.49
CA LYS A 36 -15.33 -6.98 4.22
C LYS A 36 -14.58 -8.27 4.57
N LEU A 37 -13.81 -8.82 3.63
CA LEU A 37 -12.97 -10.01 3.85
C LEU A 37 -12.01 -9.81 5.03
N PHE A 38 -11.31 -8.66 5.08
CA PHE A 38 -10.40 -8.35 6.19
C PHE A 38 -11.13 -8.13 7.51
N LEU A 39 -12.25 -7.39 7.50
CA LEU A 39 -13.06 -7.13 8.70
C LEU A 39 -13.68 -8.40 9.31
N ASN A 40 -14.02 -9.39 8.47
CA ASN A 40 -14.57 -10.67 8.90
C ASN A 40 -13.49 -11.67 9.34
N SER A 41 -12.21 -11.29 9.29
CA SER A 41 -11.10 -12.14 9.69
C SER A 41 -10.67 -11.86 11.14
N SER A 42 -9.73 -12.65 11.64
CA SER A 42 -9.10 -12.42 12.95
C SER A 42 -7.97 -11.38 12.94
N MET A 43 -7.75 -10.67 11.82
CA MET A 43 -6.63 -9.73 11.69
C MET A 43 -6.98 -8.36 12.28
N GLU A 44 -5.98 -7.67 12.82
CA GLU A 44 -6.15 -6.30 13.28
C GLU A 44 -6.26 -5.35 12.08
N THR A 45 -7.38 -4.63 11.98
CA THR A 45 -7.65 -3.68 10.90
C THR A 45 -7.88 -2.28 11.43
N ASN A 46 -7.28 -1.28 10.79
CA ASN A 46 -7.48 0.14 11.07
C ASN A 46 -8.04 0.82 9.82
N PHE A 47 -9.37 0.77 9.67
CA PHE A 47 -10.06 1.26 8.48
C PHE A 47 -10.81 2.57 8.73
N ILE A 48 -10.42 3.62 8.00
CA ILE A 48 -11.07 4.93 7.97
C ILE A 48 -11.83 5.06 6.65
N LEU A 49 -13.14 4.77 6.67
CA LEU A 49 -13.98 4.80 5.48
C LEU A 49 -14.43 6.23 5.16
N ARG A 50 -14.35 6.62 3.88
CA ARG A 50 -14.74 7.95 3.37
C ARG A 50 -15.88 7.87 2.37
N ASN A 51 -16.64 8.95 2.24
CA ASN A 51 -17.74 9.07 1.29
C ASN A 51 -17.28 9.28 -0.17
N GLY A 52 -16.01 9.61 -0.40
CA GLY A 52 -15.48 9.81 -1.73
C GLY A 52 -13.97 10.04 -1.76
N PHE A 53 -13.44 10.25 -2.96
CA PHE A 53 -12.06 10.66 -3.16
C PHE A 53 -11.82 12.05 -2.55
N TRP A 54 -10.61 12.29 -2.01
CA TRP A 54 -10.28 13.50 -1.27
C TRP A 54 -11.13 13.80 -0.02
N ALA A 55 -11.90 12.84 0.51
CA ALA A 55 -12.72 13.01 1.71
C ALA A 55 -13.66 14.25 1.64
N PRO A 56 -14.72 14.20 0.81
CA PRO A 56 -15.71 15.28 0.78
C PRO A 56 -16.40 15.41 2.14
N GLY A 57 -16.66 16.65 2.56
CA GLY A 57 -17.31 16.95 3.84
C GLY A 57 -16.40 16.89 5.07
N ILE A 58 -15.08 16.76 4.89
CA ILE A 58 -14.08 16.79 5.96
C ILE A 58 -13.04 17.86 5.61
N ASP A 59 -12.53 18.54 6.63
CA ASP A 59 -11.40 19.45 6.47
C ASP A 59 -10.22 18.75 5.79
N LYS A 60 -9.56 19.43 4.84
CA LYS A 60 -8.53 18.80 4.00
C LYS A 60 -7.25 18.51 4.77
N LEU A 61 -6.89 19.37 5.71
CA LEU A 61 -5.71 19.17 6.54
C LEU A 61 -5.94 17.97 7.47
N GLN A 62 -7.08 17.92 8.14
CA GLN A 62 -7.48 16.78 8.97
C GLN A 62 -7.52 15.48 8.15
N ALA A 63 -8.16 15.49 6.97
CA ALA A 63 -8.26 14.31 6.13
C ALA A 63 -6.88 13.77 5.69
N ARG A 64 -5.94 14.67 5.38
CA ARG A 64 -4.56 14.29 5.01
C ARG A 64 -3.79 13.77 6.22
N GLN A 65 -3.91 14.40 7.39
CA GLN A 65 -3.27 13.94 8.63
C GLN A 65 -3.76 12.53 9.01
N GLU A 66 -5.07 12.28 8.98
CA GLU A 66 -5.64 10.97 9.27
C GLU A 66 -5.18 9.91 8.25
N TYR A 67 -5.07 10.28 6.97
CA TYR A 67 -4.57 9.39 5.92
C TYR A 67 -3.10 9.01 6.12
N ILE A 68 -2.22 10.00 6.37
CA ILE A 68 -0.80 9.76 6.59
C ILE A 68 -0.58 8.98 7.88
N LYS A 69 -1.25 9.36 8.97
CA LYS A 69 -1.19 8.64 10.24
C LYS A 69 -1.64 7.19 10.10
N ASN A 70 -2.67 6.92 9.29
CA ASN A 70 -3.12 5.55 9.03
C ASN A 70 -2.06 4.71 8.30
N ILE A 71 -1.30 5.29 7.36
CA ILE A 71 -0.17 4.57 6.74
C ILE A 71 0.95 4.39 7.78
N ASP A 72 1.32 5.46 8.47
CA ASP A 72 2.45 5.48 9.40
C ASP A 72 2.32 4.45 10.54
N THR A 73 1.12 4.28 11.08
CA THR A 73 0.90 3.41 12.26
C THR A 73 0.57 1.96 11.95
N ASN A 74 0.39 1.59 10.68
CA ASN A 74 0.06 0.21 10.29
C ASN A 74 1.20 -0.43 9.50
N LEU A 75 1.51 -1.70 9.81
CA LEU A 75 2.56 -2.44 9.11
C LEU A 75 2.21 -2.65 7.64
N PHE A 76 1.03 -3.19 7.39
CA PHE A 76 0.49 -3.38 6.05
C PHE A 76 -0.51 -2.30 5.72
N THR A 77 -0.58 -1.93 4.45
CA THR A 77 -1.64 -1.05 3.95
C THR A 77 -2.27 -1.61 2.68
N PHE A 78 -3.61 -1.66 2.66
CA PHE A 78 -4.35 -2.19 1.51
C PHE A 78 -4.34 -1.22 0.32
N CYS A 79 -3.75 -1.70 -0.78
CA CYS A 79 -3.58 -0.99 -2.04
C CYS A 79 -4.40 -1.67 -3.13
N TYR A 80 -5.36 -0.93 -3.66
CA TYR A 80 -6.23 -1.36 -4.76
C TYR A 80 -6.49 -0.16 -5.66
N ARG A 81 -6.91 -0.41 -6.90
CA ARG A 81 -7.19 0.65 -7.87
C ARG A 81 -8.29 1.63 -7.42
N GLY A 82 -8.22 2.84 -7.96
CA GLY A 82 -9.31 3.82 -7.89
C GLY A 82 -10.16 3.79 -9.16
N ALA A 83 -10.60 4.97 -9.59
CA ALA A 83 -11.26 5.14 -10.88
C ALA A 83 -10.31 4.73 -12.04
N GLY A 84 -9.04 5.16 -11.97
CA GLY A 84 -7.98 4.70 -12.88
C GLY A 84 -7.42 3.33 -12.50
N ASN A 85 -6.70 2.70 -13.43
CA ASN A 85 -6.10 1.37 -13.25
C ASN A 85 -4.78 1.38 -12.47
N PHE A 86 -4.75 2.14 -11.37
CA PHE A 86 -3.59 2.24 -10.47
C PHE A 86 -4.07 2.63 -9.07
N SER A 87 -3.20 2.40 -8.08
CA SER A 87 -3.46 2.83 -6.70
C SER A 87 -2.60 4.05 -6.36
N TYR A 88 -3.22 5.20 -6.08
CA TYR A 88 -2.51 6.36 -5.52
C TYR A 88 -1.81 5.99 -4.21
N ARG A 89 -2.51 5.21 -3.37
CA ARG A 89 -2.02 4.81 -2.04
C ARG A 89 -0.76 3.96 -2.10
N PHE A 90 -0.58 3.16 -3.15
CA PHE A 90 0.63 2.38 -3.31
C PHE A 90 1.89 3.24 -3.22
N TYR A 91 1.91 4.39 -3.91
CA TYR A 91 3.07 5.28 -3.90
C TYR A 91 3.30 5.92 -2.53
N ASP A 92 2.23 6.35 -1.85
CA ASP A 92 2.33 6.90 -0.48
C ASP A 92 2.77 5.82 0.54
N VAL A 93 2.40 4.56 0.35
CA VAL A 93 2.84 3.43 1.20
C VAL A 93 4.34 3.17 1.02
N MET A 94 4.81 3.14 -0.23
CA MET A 94 6.24 2.98 -0.53
C MET A 94 7.05 4.17 -0.01
N MET A 95 6.53 5.40 -0.16
CA MET A 95 7.13 6.62 0.39
C MET A 95 7.35 6.54 1.91
N MET A 96 6.38 5.99 2.64
CA MET A 96 6.48 5.81 4.10
C MET A 96 7.27 4.55 4.50
N GLY A 97 7.86 3.82 3.54
CA GLY A 97 8.54 2.56 3.79
C GLY A 97 7.61 1.48 4.39
N ARG A 98 6.30 1.52 4.14
CA ARG A 98 5.35 0.52 4.65
C ARG A 98 5.15 -0.61 3.65
N ILE A 99 4.53 -1.71 4.09
CA ILE A 99 4.38 -2.91 3.26
C ILE A 99 3.01 -2.89 2.55
N PRO A 100 2.96 -2.76 1.21
CA PRO A 100 1.70 -2.81 0.49
C PRO A 100 1.13 -4.24 0.46
N ILE A 101 -0.19 -4.33 0.65
CA ILE A 101 -1.00 -5.44 0.13
C ILE A 101 -1.59 -4.92 -1.18
N LEU A 102 -0.89 -5.16 -2.28
CA LEU A 102 -1.24 -4.66 -3.60
C LEU A 102 -2.01 -5.72 -4.40
N ILE A 103 -3.27 -5.44 -4.68
CA ILE A 103 -4.08 -6.23 -5.62
C ILE A 103 -4.21 -5.43 -6.91
N LYS A 104 -3.69 -6.01 -7.99
CA LYS A 104 -3.65 -5.42 -9.33
C LYS A 104 -4.82 -5.90 -10.18
N THR A 105 -5.26 -5.04 -11.11
CA THR A 105 -6.27 -5.37 -12.12
C THR A 105 -5.71 -4.98 -13.49
N ASP A 106 -4.60 -5.61 -13.90
CA ASP A 106 -3.83 -5.25 -15.11
C ASP A 106 -3.12 -3.88 -15.03
N SER A 107 -2.74 -3.49 -13.82
CA SER A 107 -2.02 -2.24 -13.56
C SER A 107 -0.54 -2.38 -13.95
N VAL A 108 0.00 -1.41 -14.69
CA VAL A 108 1.44 -1.29 -14.99
C VAL A 108 2.08 -0.28 -14.04
N TYR A 109 3.23 -0.62 -13.47
CA TYR A 109 3.97 0.25 -12.56
C TYR A 109 5.25 0.74 -13.22
N PRO A 110 5.57 2.04 -13.16
CA PRO A 110 6.80 2.55 -13.75
C PRO A 110 8.03 1.84 -13.18
N PHE A 111 8.97 1.44 -14.05
CA PHE A 111 10.23 0.82 -13.66
C PHE A 111 10.10 -0.52 -12.91
N ASP A 112 8.97 -1.23 -13.07
CA ASP A 112 8.80 -2.57 -12.51
C ASP A 112 9.73 -3.63 -13.11
N ASP A 113 10.43 -3.31 -14.20
CA ASP A 113 11.55 -4.06 -14.77
C ASP A 113 12.89 -3.82 -14.04
N LYS A 114 13.00 -2.74 -13.24
CA LYS A 114 14.25 -2.34 -12.55
C LYS A 114 14.39 -2.90 -11.14
N TYR A 115 13.33 -3.49 -10.59
CA TYR A 115 13.35 -4.10 -9.27
C TYR A 115 12.31 -5.23 -9.20
N ASN A 116 12.53 -6.19 -8.29
CA ASN A 116 11.57 -7.29 -8.13
C ASN A 116 10.30 -6.77 -7.43
N LEU A 117 9.20 -6.63 -8.16
CA LEU A 117 7.94 -6.18 -7.58
C LEU A 117 7.47 -7.06 -6.39
N ASN A 118 7.80 -8.35 -6.41
CA ASN A 118 7.42 -9.28 -5.33
C ASN A 118 8.23 -9.10 -4.04
N SER A 119 9.32 -8.31 -4.04
CA SER A 119 10.09 -8.06 -2.83
C SER A 119 9.54 -6.92 -1.97
N ILE A 120 8.57 -6.16 -2.48
CA ILE A 120 8.07 -4.99 -1.75
C ILE A 120 7.00 -5.34 -0.72
N GLY A 121 6.37 -6.51 -0.84
CA GLY A 121 5.19 -6.86 -0.06
C GLY A 121 4.38 -7.96 -0.71
N ILE A 122 3.08 -7.93 -0.47
CA ILE A 122 2.14 -8.89 -1.04
C ILE A 122 1.59 -8.28 -2.32
N VAL A 123 1.97 -8.85 -3.46
CA VAL A 123 1.57 -8.36 -4.78
C VAL A 123 0.85 -9.49 -5.52
N LEU A 124 -0.43 -9.29 -5.83
CA LEU A 124 -1.28 -10.31 -6.44
C LEU A 124 -2.07 -9.73 -7.60
N GLU A 125 -2.30 -10.53 -8.65
CA GLU A 125 -3.30 -10.22 -9.66
C GLU A 125 -4.69 -10.61 -9.16
N GLU A 126 -5.67 -9.73 -9.33
CA GLU A 126 -7.05 -10.01 -8.93
C GLU A 126 -7.63 -11.23 -9.68
N SER A 127 -7.27 -11.39 -10.95
CA SER A 127 -7.66 -12.53 -11.77
C SER A 127 -7.16 -13.85 -11.17
N ASP A 128 -5.95 -13.86 -10.62
CA ASP A 128 -5.38 -15.02 -9.93
C ASP A 128 -6.10 -15.30 -8.62
N ILE A 129 -6.41 -14.27 -7.83
CA ILE A 129 -7.17 -14.43 -6.57
C ILE A 129 -8.51 -15.11 -6.84
N LYS A 130 -9.20 -14.70 -7.91
CA LYS A 130 -10.51 -15.23 -8.29
C LYS A 130 -10.41 -16.63 -8.92
N SER A 131 -9.55 -16.81 -9.92
CA SER A 131 -9.48 -18.06 -10.69
C SER A 131 -8.85 -19.21 -9.92
N LYS A 132 -7.86 -18.93 -9.07
CA LYS A 132 -7.16 -19.93 -8.23
C LYS A 132 -7.75 -20.04 -6.83
N ASN A 133 -8.81 -19.28 -6.53
CA ASN A 133 -9.47 -19.22 -5.22
C ASN A 133 -8.47 -19.01 -4.07
N LEU A 134 -7.58 -18.02 -4.22
CA LEU A 134 -6.50 -17.79 -3.25
C LEU A 134 -7.06 -17.30 -1.91
N ASP A 135 -6.62 -17.93 -0.82
CA ASP A 135 -6.91 -17.46 0.53
C ASP A 135 -6.00 -16.29 0.90
N LEU A 136 -6.51 -15.08 0.65
CA LEU A 136 -5.77 -13.84 0.92
C LEU A 136 -5.42 -13.67 2.41
N ILE A 137 -6.27 -14.14 3.32
CA ILE A 137 -6.04 -14.03 4.76
C ILE A 137 -4.85 -14.88 5.16
N LYS A 138 -4.81 -16.12 4.67
CA LYS A 138 -3.69 -17.03 4.89
C LYS A 138 -2.39 -16.48 4.28
N ILE A 139 -2.44 -15.99 3.04
CA ILE A 139 -1.26 -15.40 2.37
C ILE A 139 -0.66 -14.26 3.19
N ILE A 140 -1.50 -13.37 3.75
CA ILE A 140 -1.01 -12.24 4.57
C ILE A 140 -0.35 -12.75 5.86
N LYS A 141 -0.96 -13.71 6.55
CA LYS A 141 -0.41 -14.31 7.78
C LYS A 141 0.91 -15.02 7.52
N ASP A 142 0.96 -15.85 6.47
CA ASP A 142 2.16 -16.60 6.08
C ASP A 142 3.29 -15.65 5.68
N TYR A 143 3.00 -14.59 4.92
CA TYR A 143 3.98 -13.57 4.57
C TYR A 143 4.57 -12.90 5.81
N TYR A 144 3.72 -12.49 6.76
CA TYR A 144 4.16 -11.85 7.99
C TYR A 144 5.05 -12.78 8.83
N GLU A 145 4.64 -14.02 9.08
CA GLU A 145 5.44 -14.95 9.89
C GLU A 145 6.77 -15.30 9.22
N ASN A 146 6.78 -15.54 7.91
CA ASN A 146 8.00 -15.86 7.15
C ASN A 146 9.00 -14.70 7.09
N ASN A 147 8.52 -13.45 7.20
CA ASN A 147 9.35 -12.25 7.09
C ASN A 147 9.52 -11.48 8.39
N LYS A 148 9.04 -11.99 9.52
CA LYS A 148 9.00 -11.29 10.81
C LYS A 148 10.35 -10.69 11.22
N ASN A 149 11.43 -11.44 10.99
CA ASN A 149 12.80 -11.02 11.32
C ASN A 149 13.42 -10.09 10.26
N LYS A 150 12.73 -9.83 9.15
CA LYS A 150 13.17 -9.01 8.01
C LYS A 150 12.28 -7.79 7.77
N ILE A 151 11.22 -7.59 8.57
CA ILE A 151 10.27 -6.48 8.40
C ILE A 151 10.98 -5.14 8.34
N TYR A 152 11.97 -4.91 9.19
CA TYR A 152 12.73 -3.66 9.18
C TYR A 152 13.46 -3.41 7.85
N GLU A 153 14.10 -4.43 7.29
CA GLU A 153 14.80 -4.33 6.02
C GLU A 153 13.85 -4.16 4.84
N ILE A 154 12.69 -4.83 4.86
CA ILE A 154 11.65 -4.65 3.83
C ILE A 154 11.14 -3.21 3.83
N GLN A 155 10.95 -2.61 5.02
CA GLN A 155 10.50 -1.22 5.12
C GLN A 155 11.52 -0.24 4.53
N LYS A 156 12.82 -0.43 4.82
CA LYS A 156 13.90 0.35 4.21
C LYS A 156 13.94 0.20 2.71
N GLN A 157 13.89 -1.04 2.22
CA GLN A 157 13.90 -1.32 0.79
C GLN A 157 12.74 -0.62 0.08
N ASN A 158 11.53 -0.63 0.65
CA ASN A 158 10.38 0.06 0.06
C ASN A 158 10.59 1.57 -0.03
N ARG A 159 11.18 2.17 1.02
CA ARG A 159 11.54 3.58 1.02
C ARG A 159 12.57 3.90 -0.06
N GLU A 160 13.64 3.12 -0.16
CA GLU A 160 14.71 3.28 -1.16
C GLU A 160 14.18 3.15 -2.60
N ILE A 161 13.30 2.18 -2.85
CA ILE A 161 12.62 2.02 -4.14
C ILE A 161 11.80 3.28 -4.45
N TRP A 162 11.06 3.82 -3.48
CA TRP A 162 10.30 5.05 -3.69
C TRP A 162 11.21 6.22 -4.01
N GLU A 163 12.25 6.45 -3.21
CA GLU A 163 13.20 7.56 -3.43
C GLU A 163 13.82 7.49 -4.83
N LYS A 164 14.24 6.30 -5.25
CA LYS A 164 14.92 6.08 -6.52
C LYS A 164 13.98 6.18 -7.73
N TYR A 165 12.77 5.64 -7.66
CA TYR A 165 11.92 5.44 -8.85
C TYR A 165 10.59 6.19 -8.84
N TYR A 166 10.04 6.50 -7.66
CA TYR A 166 8.67 7.03 -7.52
C TYR A 166 8.57 8.43 -6.92
N SER A 167 9.63 8.92 -6.28
CA SER A 167 9.75 10.33 -5.91
C SER A 167 9.81 11.19 -7.18
N CYS A 168 9.43 12.47 -7.10
CA CYS A 168 9.48 13.37 -8.25
C CYS A 168 10.91 13.43 -8.84
N CYS A 169 11.91 13.64 -7.99
CA CYS A 169 13.31 13.71 -8.39
C CYS A 169 13.83 12.37 -8.95
N GLY A 170 13.57 11.26 -8.24
CA GLY A 170 14.00 9.94 -8.67
C GLY A 170 13.36 9.52 -9.99
N PHE A 171 12.06 9.76 -10.16
CA PHE A 171 11.37 9.52 -11.41
C PHE A 171 12.02 10.28 -12.57
N LEU A 172 12.23 11.59 -12.43
CA LEU A 172 12.86 12.42 -13.47
C LEU A 172 14.27 11.92 -13.83
N GLN A 173 15.07 11.53 -12.84
CA GLN A 173 16.43 11.00 -13.07
C GLN A 173 16.45 9.70 -13.88
N ASN A 174 15.40 8.88 -13.79
CA ASN A 174 15.32 7.60 -14.51
C ASN A 174 14.63 7.71 -15.88
N VAL A 175 13.85 8.78 -16.14
CA VAL A 175 13.22 9.01 -17.45
C VAL A 175 14.15 9.72 -18.43
N VAL A 176 15.07 10.55 -17.94
CA VAL A 176 15.96 11.37 -18.79
C VAL A 176 17.24 10.63 -19.23
N GLN A 177 17.36 9.34 -18.88
CA GLN A 177 18.49 8.47 -19.25
C GLN A 177 18.32 7.82 -20.63
#